data_AF-A0A934FFQ1-F1
#
_entry.id   AF-A0A934FFQ1-F1
#
_cell.length_a   1.000
_cell.length_b   1.000
_cell.length_c   1.000
_cell.angle_alpha   90.00
_cell.angle_beta   90.00
_cell.angle_gamma   90.00
#
_symmetry.space_group_name_H-M   'P 1'
#
loop_
_entity.id
_entity.type
_entity.pdbx_description
1 polymer ?
#
loop_
_entity_poly.entity_id
_entity_poly.type
_entity_poly.pdbx_seq_one_letter_code
_entity_poly.pdbx_strand_id
1 'polypeptide(L)'
;MKKYIFLTFIALSISSLSAGCVGLSKKSSKTQEEHLALVDQKILELGQVLSNLNLSAQNLGRRVEELAQKTAAMDTNYSKLNTSLDTLSSQVETKDSSIETTISETQKNINDLTQKLREIEQAKTELQNQIIALQTQRSHITESNIGRQSEAMKEEAKEMIEEGREMIKEAKGEKKSEEEKKAEETATEQGKEALQKLLDEALTLYRDGNYKDAIGKWEEVLVIDPANLEAKFNIEIAKEKMKPPPEK
;
A
#
# COMPACT_ATOMS: atom_id res chain seq x y z
N MET A 1 -140.54 -19.00 -34.31
CA MET A 1 -139.88 -17.67 -34.16
C MET A 1 -139.10 -17.54 -32.85
N LYS A 2 -138.20 -18.48 -32.49
CA LYS A 2 -137.32 -18.36 -31.29
C LYS A 2 -135.83 -18.66 -31.55
N LYS A 3 -135.44 -19.03 -32.77
CA LYS A 3 -134.02 -19.31 -33.13
C LYS A 3 -133.29 -18.11 -33.75
N TYR A 4 -134.01 -17.13 -34.31
CA TYR A 4 -133.40 -15.96 -34.97
C TYR A 4 -133.10 -14.79 -34.03
N ILE A 5 -133.63 -14.77 -32.80
CA ILE A 5 -133.39 -13.71 -31.81
C ILE A 5 -132.07 -13.95 -31.04
N PHE A 6 -131.61 -15.19 -30.95
CA PHE A 6 -130.37 -15.53 -30.25
C PHE A 6 -129.12 -15.35 -31.13
N LEU A 7 -129.24 -15.51 -32.46
CA LEU A 7 -128.15 -15.28 -33.40
C LEU A 7 -127.84 -13.79 -33.62
N THR A 8 -128.82 -12.91 -33.48
CA THR A 8 -128.62 -11.46 -33.64
C THR A 8 -127.99 -10.81 -32.41
N PHE A 9 -128.16 -11.38 -31.22
CA PHE A 9 -127.53 -10.89 -29.98
C PHE A 9 -126.03 -11.25 -29.88
N ILE A 10 -125.60 -12.37 -30.46
CA ILE A 10 -124.19 -12.78 -30.51
C ILE A 10 -123.42 -11.97 -31.58
N ALA A 11 -124.08 -11.60 -32.68
CA ALA A 11 -123.45 -10.77 -33.73
C ALA A 11 -123.29 -9.28 -33.35
N LEU A 12 -124.09 -8.76 -32.40
CA LEU A 12 -123.97 -7.38 -31.90
C LEU A 12 -123.00 -7.22 -30.71
N SER A 13 -122.55 -8.31 -30.09
CA SER A 13 -121.60 -8.29 -28.97
C SER A 13 -120.14 -8.49 -29.38
N ILE A 14 -119.87 -8.82 -30.65
CA ILE A 14 -118.51 -8.97 -31.20
C ILE A 14 -118.06 -7.71 -31.97
N SER A 15 -118.98 -6.81 -32.34
CA SER A 15 -118.68 -5.56 -33.06
C SER A 15 -118.43 -4.34 -32.15
N SER A 16 -118.59 -4.46 -30.82
CA SER A 16 -118.33 -3.39 -29.85
C SER A 16 -117.01 -3.52 -29.07
N LEU A 17 -116.19 -4.53 -29.36
CA LEU A 17 -114.88 -4.73 -28.72
C LEU A 17 -113.67 -4.21 -29.54
N SER A 18 -113.87 -3.72 -30.77
CA SER A 18 -112.76 -3.26 -31.63
C SER A 18 -112.49 -1.75 -31.58
N ALA A 19 -113.35 -0.95 -30.95
CA ALA A 19 -113.17 0.52 -30.86
C ALA A 19 -112.43 0.99 -29.59
N GLY A 20 -112.17 0.11 -28.63
CA GLY A 20 -111.50 0.45 -27.36
C GLY A 20 -109.99 0.16 -27.29
N CYS A 21 -109.43 -0.59 -28.24
CA CYS A 21 -108.03 -1.08 -28.14
C CYS A 21 -106.99 -0.23 -28.92
N VAL A 22 -107.42 0.70 -29.77
CA VAL A 22 -106.52 1.50 -30.64
C VAL A 22 -105.72 2.56 -29.85
N GLY A 23 -106.25 3.07 -28.74
CA GLY A 23 -105.56 4.04 -27.88
C GLY A 23 -104.51 3.42 -26.93
N LEU A 24 -104.72 2.17 -26.51
CA LEU A 24 -103.83 1.48 -25.56
C LEU A 24 -102.57 0.94 -26.26
N SER A 25 -102.72 0.47 -27.50
CA SER A 25 -101.62 0.01 -28.37
C SER A 25 -100.63 1.14 -28.71
N LYS A 26 -101.11 2.35 -29.03
CA LYS A 26 -100.26 3.47 -29.45
C LYS A 26 -99.49 4.12 -28.30
N LYS A 27 -100.09 4.16 -27.09
CA LYS A 27 -99.40 4.61 -25.87
C LYS A 27 -98.37 3.57 -25.40
N SER A 28 -98.71 2.28 -25.48
CA SER A 28 -97.78 1.19 -25.20
C SER A 28 -96.58 1.18 -26.15
N SER A 29 -96.76 1.41 -27.45
CA SER A 29 -95.64 1.42 -28.40
C SER A 29 -94.70 2.61 -28.18
N LYS A 30 -95.23 3.80 -27.89
CA LYS A 30 -94.41 4.99 -27.61
C LYS A 30 -93.55 4.83 -26.35
N THR A 31 -94.13 4.30 -25.28
CA THR A 31 -93.38 4.01 -24.03
C THR A 31 -92.32 2.93 -24.26
N GLN A 32 -92.62 1.92 -25.07
CA GLN A 32 -91.64 0.89 -25.43
C GLN A 32 -90.48 1.44 -26.28
N GLU A 33 -90.74 2.40 -27.16
CA GLU A 33 -89.72 3.09 -27.98
C GLU A 33 -88.82 3.99 -27.13
N GLU A 34 -89.37 4.72 -26.15
CA GLU A 34 -88.61 5.51 -25.18
C GLU A 34 -87.72 4.62 -24.29
N HIS A 35 -88.23 3.47 -23.84
CA HIS A 35 -87.43 2.48 -23.10
C HIS A 35 -86.30 1.89 -23.95
N LEU A 36 -86.55 1.59 -25.24
CA LEU A 36 -85.54 1.07 -26.14
C LEU A 36 -84.41 2.08 -26.36
N ALA A 37 -84.76 3.36 -26.58
CA ALA A 37 -83.76 4.43 -26.72
C ALA A 37 -82.92 4.63 -25.46
N LEU A 38 -83.52 4.50 -24.26
CA LEU A 38 -82.78 4.56 -22.99
C LEU A 38 -81.82 3.36 -22.83
N VAL A 39 -82.25 2.16 -23.25
CA VAL A 39 -81.39 0.97 -23.25
C VAL A 39 -80.21 1.16 -24.22
N ASP A 40 -80.44 1.68 -25.42
CA ASP A 40 -79.38 1.95 -26.40
C ASP A 40 -78.38 2.99 -25.87
N GLN A 41 -78.86 4.05 -25.20
CA GLN A 41 -78.01 5.02 -24.53
C GLN A 41 -77.14 4.35 -23.45
N LYS A 42 -77.74 3.48 -22.62
CA LYS A 42 -77.00 2.77 -21.57
C LYS A 42 -75.98 1.79 -22.15
N ILE A 43 -76.28 1.15 -23.27
CA ILE A 43 -75.34 0.29 -24.00
C ILE A 43 -74.14 1.12 -24.49
N LEU A 44 -74.37 2.30 -25.05
CA LEU A 44 -73.29 3.20 -25.48
C LEU A 44 -72.42 3.68 -24.31
N GLU A 45 -73.04 4.10 -23.21
CA GLU A 45 -72.34 4.51 -21.98
C GLU A 45 -71.47 3.36 -21.43
N LEU A 46 -72.03 2.15 -21.35
CA LEU A 46 -71.30 0.96 -20.93
C LEU A 46 -70.13 0.63 -21.88
N GLY A 47 -70.34 0.77 -23.20
CA GLY A 47 -69.30 0.59 -24.20
C GLY A 47 -68.12 1.55 -24.02
N GLN A 48 -68.39 2.82 -23.70
CA GLN A 48 -67.35 3.81 -23.41
C GLN A 48 -66.58 3.46 -22.13
N VAL A 49 -67.28 3.08 -21.07
CA VAL A 49 -66.66 2.65 -19.80
C VAL A 49 -65.78 1.42 -20.01
N LEU A 50 -66.26 0.42 -20.76
CA LEU A 50 -65.50 -0.78 -21.12
C LEU A 50 -64.23 -0.44 -21.90
N SER A 51 -64.32 0.48 -22.86
CA SER A 51 -63.16 0.95 -23.63
C SER A 51 -62.12 1.62 -22.74
N ASN A 52 -62.56 2.52 -21.84
CA ASN A 52 -61.67 3.20 -20.90
C ASN A 52 -61.01 2.22 -19.92
N LEU A 53 -61.78 1.26 -19.41
CA LEU A 53 -61.28 0.21 -18.52
C LEU A 53 -60.24 -0.66 -19.24
N ASN A 54 -60.49 -1.02 -20.50
CA ASN A 54 -59.55 -1.79 -21.31
C ASN A 54 -58.22 -1.04 -21.53
N LEU A 55 -58.26 0.26 -21.83
CA LEU A 55 -57.04 1.09 -21.94
C LEU A 55 -56.27 1.14 -20.62
N SER A 56 -56.97 1.28 -19.49
CA SER A 56 -56.36 1.27 -18.15
C SER A 56 -55.70 -0.07 -17.85
N ALA A 57 -56.36 -1.19 -18.18
CA ALA A 57 -55.82 -2.53 -18.00
C ALA A 57 -54.55 -2.77 -18.85
N GLN A 58 -54.54 -2.30 -20.10
CA GLN A 58 -53.35 -2.36 -20.96
C GLN A 58 -52.19 -1.53 -20.40
N ASN A 59 -52.45 -0.32 -19.90
CA ASN A 59 -51.44 0.51 -19.26
C ASN A 59 -50.85 -0.17 -18.02
N LEU A 60 -51.71 -0.73 -17.17
CA LEU A 60 -51.29 -1.46 -15.99
C LEU A 60 -50.44 -2.68 -16.36
N GLY A 61 -50.84 -3.42 -17.40
CA GLY A 61 -50.05 -4.55 -17.94
C GLY A 61 -48.64 -4.13 -18.34
N ARG A 62 -48.49 -3.03 -19.09
CA ARG A 62 -47.17 -2.49 -19.46
C ARG A 62 -46.35 -2.12 -18.22
N ARG A 63 -46.95 -1.49 -17.21
CA ARG A 63 -46.26 -1.12 -15.96
C ARG A 63 -45.82 -2.35 -15.16
N VAL A 64 -46.62 -3.42 -15.16
CA VAL A 64 -46.28 -4.70 -14.51
C VAL A 64 -45.06 -5.32 -15.20
N GLU A 65 -45.05 -5.33 -16.54
CA GLU A 65 -43.90 -5.82 -17.32
C GLU A 65 -42.62 -5.01 -17.04
N GLU A 66 -42.72 -3.68 -17.01
CA GLU A 66 -41.58 -2.81 -16.68
C GLU A 66 -41.04 -3.06 -15.26
N LEU A 67 -41.93 -3.28 -14.29
CA LEU A 67 -41.53 -3.62 -12.93
C LEU A 67 -40.87 -5.01 -12.87
N ALA A 68 -41.40 -6.00 -13.59
CA ALA A 68 -40.79 -7.33 -13.66
C ALA A 68 -39.37 -7.29 -14.22
N GLN A 69 -39.14 -6.52 -15.29
CA GLN A 69 -37.81 -6.32 -15.87
C GLN A 69 -36.84 -5.63 -14.90
N LYS A 70 -37.31 -4.61 -14.18
CA LYS A 70 -36.51 -3.93 -13.15
C LYS A 70 -36.14 -4.86 -12.00
N THR A 71 -37.06 -5.71 -11.55
CA THR A 71 -36.80 -6.70 -10.50
C THR A 71 -35.73 -7.70 -10.96
N ALA A 72 -35.85 -8.25 -12.17
CA ALA A 72 -34.85 -9.18 -12.72
C ALA A 72 -33.46 -8.54 -12.86
N ALA A 73 -33.39 -7.26 -13.26
CA ALA A 73 -32.14 -6.52 -13.30
C ALA A 73 -31.55 -6.30 -11.90
N MET A 74 -32.39 -6.02 -10.90
CA MET A 74 -31.98 -5.87 -9.51
C MET A 74 -31.45 -7.18 -8.92
N ASP A 75 -32.10 -8.31 -9.20
CA ASP A 75 -31.63 -9.64 -8.78
C ASP A 75 -30.26 -9.96 -9.38
N THR A 76 -30.05 -9.63 -10.66
CA THR A 76 -28.76 -9.78 -11.33
C THR A 76 -27.68 -8.93 -10.66
N ASN A 77 -28.00 -7.68 -10.33
CA ASN A 77 -27.06 -6.78 -9.65
C ASN A 77 -26.75 -7.26 -8.23
N TYR A 78 -27.75 -7.78 -7.51
CA TYR A 78 -27.56 -8.35 -6.18
C TYR A 78 -26.63 -9.56 -6.23
N SER A 79 -26.81 -10.46 -7.21
CA SER A 79 -25.91 -11.61 -7.41
C SER A 79 -24.47 -11.17 -7.69
N LYS A 80 -24.26 -10.17 -8.56
CA LYS A 80 -22.91 -9.61 -8.82
C LYS A 80 -22.27 -9.01 -7.57
N LEU A 81 -23.07 -8.31 -6.75
CA LEU A 81 -22.60 -7.72 -5.50
C LEU A 81 -22.20 -8.81 -4.52
N ASN A 82 -22.99 -9.88 -4.40
CA ASN A 82 -22.68 -11.02 -3.55
C ASN A 82 -21.36 -11.68 -3.97
N THR A 83 -21.19 -11.97 -5.26
CA THR A 83 -19.93 -12.55 -5.76
C THR A 83 -18.71 -11.66 -5.51
N SER A 84 -18.89 -10.34 -5.63
CA SER A 84 -17.83 -9.37 -5.32
C SER A 84 -17.49 -9.38 -3.82
N LEU A 85 -18.51 -9.50 -2.96
CA LEU A 85 -18.34 -9.62 -1.51
C LEU A 85 -17.59 -10.90 -1.13
N ASP A 86 -17.98 -12.04 -1.72
CA ASP A 86 -17.32 -13.33 -1.50
C ASP A 86 -15.85 -13.28 -1.92
N THR A 87 -15.59 -12.66 -3.08
CA THR A 87 -14.22 -12.48 -3.60
C THR A 87 -13.39 -11.61 -2.65
N LEU A 88 -13.95 -10.49 -2.16
CA LEU A 88 -13.24 -9.61 -1.25
C LEU A 88 -12.98 -10.31 0.10
N SER A 89 -13.93 -11.09 0.61
CA SER A 89 -13.76 -11.86 1.84
C SER A 89 -12.59 -12.84 1.72
N SER A 90 -12.52 -13.60 0.62
CA SER A 90 -11.41 -14.53 0.37
C SER A 90 -10.05 -13.83 0.22
N GLN A 91 -10.03 -12.64 -0.39
CA GLN A 91 -8.80 -11.83 -0.47
C GLN A 91 -8.33 -11.33 0.90
N VAL A 92 -9.26 -10.92 1.77
CA VAL A 92 -8.96 -10.51 3.14
C VAL A 92 -8.37 -11.70 3.91
N GLU A 93 -9.01 -12.86 3.88
CA GLU A 93 -8.52 -14.08 4.55
C GLU A 93 -7.11 -14.48 4.07
N THR A 94 -6.87 -14.42 2.76
CA THR A 94 -5.55 -14.71 2.18
C THR A 94 -4.50 -13.71 2.66
N LYS A 95 -4.83 -12.41 2.67
CA LYS A 95 -3.91 -11.38 3.16
C LYS A 95 -3.62 -11.52 4.65
N ASP A 96 -4.62 -11.83 5.45
CA ASP A 96 -4.47 -12.04 6.90
C ASP A 96 -3.51 -13.20 7.18
N SER A 97 -3.68 -14.34 6.49
CA SER A 97 -2.76 -15.49 6.61
C SER A 97 -1.30 -15.17 6.21
N SER A 98 -1.13 -14.35 5.16
CA SER A 98 0.20 -13.93 4.69
C SER A 98 0.87 -12.99 5.68
N ILE A 99 0.10 -12.08 6.29
CA ILE A 99 0.55 -11.18 7.34
C ILE A 99 0.95 -11.97 8.58
N GLU A 100 0.13 -12.93 9.01
CA GLU A 100 0.40 -13.77 10.19
C GLU A 100 1.71 -14.58 10.02
N THR A 101 1.94 -15.12 8.82
CA THR A 101 3.19 -15.81 8.48
C THR A 101 4.39 -14.87 8.57
N THR A 102 4.29 -13.68 7.96
CA THR A 102 5.37 -12.68 7.96
C THR A 102 5.68 -12.18 9.38
N ILE A 103 4.66 -11.99 10.21
CA ILE A 103 4.80 -11.60 11.62
C ILE A 103 5.54 -12.70 12.39
N SER A 104 5.18 -13.96 12.19
CA SER A 104 5.80 -15.10 12.87
C SER A 104 7.30 -15.22 12.50
N GLU A 105 7.64 -15.08 11.21
CA GLU A 105 9.03 -15.09 10.74
C GLU A 105 9.82 -13.90 11.29
N THR A 106 9.23 -12.70 11.27
CA THR A 106 9.86 -11.50 11.81
C THR A 106 10.11 -11.64 13.32
N GLN A 107 9.15 -12.18 14.06
CA GLN A 107 9.28 -12.41 15.50
C GLN A 107 10.41 -13.41 15.80
N LYS A 108 10.53 -14.48 14.99
CA LYS A 108 11.65 -15.43 15.11
C LYS A 108 12.98 -14.72 14.89
N ASN A 109 13.10 -13.92 13.84
CA ASN A 109 14.33 -13.17 13.54
C ASN A 109 14.67 -12.17 14.66
N ILE A 110 13.69 -11.48 15.23
CA ILE A 110 13.88 -10.58 16.38
C ILE A 110 14.40 -11.34 17.59
N ASN A 111 13.85 -12.52 17.88
CA ASN A 111 14.30 -13.35 18.99
C ASN A 111 15.76 -13.81 18.80
N ASP A 112 16.10 -14.25 17.59
CA ASP A 112 17.46 -14.68 17.24
C ASP A 112 18.46 -13.52 17.35
N LEU A 113 18.09 -12.32 16.87
CA LEU A 113 18.92 -11.11 16.99
C LEU A 113 19.09 -10.67 18.44
N THR A 114 18.02 -10.74 19.24
CA THR A 114 18.04 -10.44 20.67
C THR A 114 18.98 -11.38 21.43
N GLN A 115 18.96 -12.68 21.07
CA GLN A 115 19.89 -13.66 21.61
C GLN A 115 21.34 -13.33 21.26
N LYS A 116 21.64 -13.05 19.99
CA LYS A 116 22.99 -12.66 19.55
C LYS A 116 23.49 -11.39 20.22
N LEU A 117 22.62 -10.40 20.41
CA LEU A 117 22.98 -9.16 21.11
C LEU A 117 23.41 -9.45 22.55
N ARG A 118 22.68 -10.32 23.26
CA ARG A 118 23.04 -10.74 24.62
C ARG A 118 24.41 -11.43 24.68
N GLU A 119 24.71 -12.30 23.71
CA GLU A 119 26.01 -12.99 23.62
C GLU A 119 27.15 -11.99 23.38
N ILE A 120 26.94 -10.98 22.53
CA ILE A 120 27.91 -9.91 22.28
C ILE A 120 28.13 -9.08 23.55
N GLU A 121 27.08 -8.74 24.29
CA GLU A 121 27.18 -8.00 25.55
C GLU A 121 27.96 -8.77 26.62
N GLN A 122 27.74 -10.08 26.71
CA GLN A 122 28.50 -10.97 27.60
C GLN A 122 29.98 -11.02 27.19
N ALA A 123 30.27 -11.22 25.90
CA ALA A 123 31.64 -11.26 25.39
C ALA A 123 32.37 -9.92 25.61
N LYS A 124 31.68 -8.79 25.43
CA LYS A 124 32.22 -7.45 25.72
C LYS A 124 32.61 -7.32 27.18
N THR A 125 31.74 -7.76 28.09
CA THR A 125 31.99 -7.70 29.55
C THR A 125 33.20 -8.55 29.92
N GLU A 126 33.31 -9.74 29.35
CA GLU A 126 34.44 -10.64 29.57
C GLU A 126 35.75 -10.01 29.05
N LEU A 127 35.75 -9.45 27.84
CA LEU A 127 36.93 -8.75 27.31
C LEU A 127 37.33 -7.54 28.15
N GLN A 128 36.35 -6.78 28.69
CA GLN A 128 36.63 -5.68 29.61
C GLN A 128 37.33 -6.18 30.89
N ASN A 129 36.86 -7.28 31.47
CA ASN A 129 37.49 -7.90 32.63
C ASN A 129 38.93 -8.37 32.33
N GLN A 130 39.15 -8.98 31.16
CA GLN A 130 40.48 -9.41 30.71
C GLN A 130 41.42 -8.21 30.52
N ILE A 131 40.94 -7.11 29.93
CA ILE A 131 41.74 -5.87 29.78
C ILE A 131 42.14 -5.33 31.16
N ILE A 132 41.22 -5.29 32.12
CA ILE A 132 41.52 -4.85 33.49
C ILE A 132 42.60 -5.74 34.10
N ALA A 133 42.46 -7.06 33.99
CA ALA A 133 43.45 -8.02 34.52
C ALA A 133 44.83 -7.84 33.89
N LEU A 134 44.90 -7.66 32.56
CA LEU A 134 46.15 -7.41 31.84
C LEU A 134 46.77 -6.06 32.21
N GLN A 135 45.96 -5.02 32.42
CA GLN A 135 46.43 -3.71 32.89
C GLN A 135 47.03 -3.81 34.30
N THR A 136 46.40 -4.57 35.20
CA THR A 136 46.92 -4.85 36.55
C THR A 136 48.25 -5.61 36.48
N GLN A 137 48.33 -6.68 35.66
CA GLN A 137 49.57 -7.42 35.47
C GLN A 137 50.70 -6.54 34.92
N ARG A 138 50.39 -5.69 33.93
CA ARG A 138 51.35 -4.72 33.38
C ARG A 138 51.87 -3.78 34.46
N SER A 139 51.00 -3.23 35.32
CA SER A 139 51.40 -2.36 36.43
C SER A 139 52.40 -3.06 37.36
N HIS A 140 52.12 -4.30 37.75
CA HIS A 140 53.02 -5.08 38.60
C HIS A 140 54.38 -5.35 37.95
N ILE A 141 54.41 -5.62 36.64
CA ILE A 141 55.67 -5.82 35.91
C ILE A 141 56.46 -4.52 35.85
N THR A 142 55.82 -3.39 35.55
CA THR A 142 56.46 -2.07 35.52
C THR A 142 57.02 -1.67 36.89
N GLU A 143 56.29 -1.94 37.99
CA GLU A 143 56.76 -1.65 39.35
C GLU A 143 57.84 -2.61 39.86
N SER A 144 57.88 -3.84 39.32
CA SER A 144 58.90 -4.83 39.68
C SER A 144 60.32 -4.30 39.40
N ASN A 145 61.32 -4.81 40.13
CA ASN A 145 62.73 -4.45 39.91
C ASN A 145 63.17 -4.64 38.44
N ILE A 146 62.57 -5.60 37.73
CA ILE A 146 62.84 -5.88 36.31
C ILE A 146 62.32 -4.75 35.41
N GLY A 147 61.12 -4.23 35.66
CA GLY A 147 60.56 -3.10 34.92
C GLY A 147 61.37 -1.82 35.13
N ARG A 148 61.75 -1.55 36.38
CA ARG A 148 62.62 -0.39 36.71
C ARG A 148 64.01 -0.49 36.10
N GLN A 149 64.65 -1.66 36.09
CA GLN A 149 65.92 -1.85 35.39
C GLN A 149 65.76 -1.72 33.87
N SER A 150 64.70 -2.28 33.29
CA SER A 150 64.45 -2.17 31.85
C SER A 150 64.27 -0.73 31.39
N GLU A 151 63.52 0.10 32.13
CA GLU A 151 63.34 1.51 31.77
C GLU A 151 64.61 2.33 32.02
N ALA A 152 65.33 2.07 33.12
CA ALA A 152 66.64 2.68 33.35
C ALA A 152 67.64 2.36 32.23
N MET A 153 67.71 1.09 31.79
CA MET A 153 68.55 0.68 30.67
C MET A 153 68.12 1.31 29.34
N LYS A 154 66.84 1.61 29.16
CA LYS A 154 66.32 2.25 27.95
C LYS A 154 66.68 3.73 27.90
N GLU A 155 66.68 4.41 29.05
CA GLU A 155 67.16 5.79 29.15
C GLU A 155 68.69 5.88 29.05
N GLU A 156 69.43 4.96 29.68
CA GLU A 156 70.89 4.85 29.48
C GLU A 156 71.24 4.58 28.01
N ALA A 157 70.48 3.72 27.32
CA ALA A 157 70.67 3.47 25.90
C ALA A 157 70.33 4.69 25.03
N LYS A 158 69.33 5.48 25.39
CA LYS A 158 69.03 6.75 24.70
C LYS A 158 70.14 7.76 24.89
N GLU A 159 70.65 7.93 26.12
CA GLU A 159 71.79 8.80 26.39
C GLU A 159 73.01 8.36 25.58
N MET A 160 73.35 7.06 25.58
CA MET A 160 74.47 6.54 24.79
C MET A 160 74.28 6.72 23.27
N ILE A 161 73.05 6.60 22.76
CA ILE A 161 72.74 6.85 21.34
C ILE A 161 72.89 8.34 21.01
N GLU A 162 72.48 9.23 21.90
CA GLU A 162 72.56 10.67 21.70
C GLU A 162 74.00 11.17 21.83
N GLU A 163 74.76 10.66 22.80
CA GLU A 163 76.20 10.89 22.91
C GLU A 163 76.94 10.35 21.67
N GLY A 164 76.57 9.16 21.18
CA GLY A 164 77.09 8.60 19.94
C GLY A 164 76.77 9.48 18.72
N ARG A 165 75.56 10.07 18.68
CA ARG A 165 75.13 10.99 17.62
C ARG A 165 75.96 12.28 17.66
N GLU A 166 76.19 12.86 18.83
CA GLU A 166 77.00 14.06 19.01
C GLU A 166 78.49 13.80 18.71
N MET A 167 79.03 12.64 19.10
CA MET A 167 80.38 12.22 18.73
C MET A 167 80.55 12.03 17.21
N ILE A 168 79.53 11.51 16.52
CA ILE A 168 79.54 11.41 15.04
C ILE A 168 79.46 12.80 14.39
N LYS A 169 78.81 13.76 15.05
CA LYS A 169 78.73 15.17 14.67
C LYS A 169 80.09 15.87 14.83
N GLU A 170 80.81 15.59 15.92
CA GLU A 170 82.15 16.14 16.17
C GLU A 170 83.24 15.49 15.29
N ALA A 171 83.13 14.18 14.99
CA ALA A 171 84.08 13.46 14.15
C ALA A 171 83.95 13.81 12.65
N LYS A 172 82.80 14.33 12.22
CA LYS A 172 82.59 14.86 10.86
C LYS A 172 82.75 16.37 10.88
N GLY A 173 83.99 16.83 10.62
CA GLY A 173 84.27 18.22 10.28
C GLY A 173 83.26 18.75 9.26
N GLU A 174 82.65 19.88 9.60
CA GLU A 174 81.42 20.42 9.03
C GLU A 174 81.30 20.35 7.50
N LYS A 175 80.16 19.85 7.04
CA LYS A 175 79.42 20.50 5.97
C LYS A 175 77.99 20.73 6.44
N LYS A 176 77.67 22.01 6.63
CA LYS A 176 76.31 22.55 6.70
C LYS A 176 75.41 21.88 5.68
N SER A 177 74.22 21.50 6.12
CA SER A 177 73.01 21.89 5.41
C SER A 177 71.96 22.25 6.47
N GLU A 178 71.78 23.56 6.65
CA GLU A 178 70.58 24.16 7.22
C GLU A 178 69.39 24.06 6.23
N GLU A 179 69.48 23.18 5.22
CA GLU A 179 68.46 23.00 4.17
C GLU A 179 67.50 21.83 4.43
N GLU A 180 67.81 20.91 5.36
CA GLU A 180 66.90 19.80 5.69
C GLU A 180 65.72 20.25 6.58
N LYS A 181 65.85 21.38 7.30
CA LYS A 181 64.76 21.91 8.13
C LYS A 181 63.73 22.75 7.35
N LYS A 182 63.96 23.02 6.07
CA LYS A 182 63.07 23.84 5.21
C LYS A 182 62.34 23.02 4.12
N ALA A 183 62.70 21.75 3.97
CA ALA A 183 62.03 20.82 3.04
C ALA A 183 60.87 20.04 3.71
N GLU A 184 60.83 19.93 5.03
CA GLU A 184 59.79 19.16 5.76
C GLU A 184 58.50 19.96 6.02
N GLU A 185 58.59 21.30 6.15
CA GLU A 185 57.41 22.18 6.31
C GLU A 185 56.72 22.56 4.99
N THR A 186 57.42 22.51 3.85
CA THR A 186 56.84 22.83 2.53
C THR A 186 56.29 21.60 1.81
N ALA A 187 56.81 20.40 2.10
CA ALA A 187 56.29 19.13 1.58
C ALA A 187 55.00 18.66 2.29
N THR A 188 54.81 19.04 3.56
CA THR A 188 53.64 18.62 4.36
C THR A 188 52.36 19.37 3.99
N GLU A 189 52.45 20.63 3.52
CA GLU A 189 51.26 21.41 3.16
C GLU A 189 50.71 21.06 1.77
N GLN A 190 51.60 20.84 0.78
CA GLN A 190 51.19 20.33 -0.53
C GLN A 190 50.63 18.90 -0.46
N GLY A 191 51.17 18.08 0.43
CA GLY A 191 50.64 16.73 0.70
C GLY A 191 49.24 16.75 1.29
N LYS A 192 48.95 17.69 2.20
CA LYS A 192 47.60 17.87 2.78
C LYS A 192 46.59 18.43 1.79
N GLU A 193 46.98 19.40 0.96
CA GLU A 193 46.10 19.95 -0.08
C GLU A 193 45.74 18.89 -1.14
N ALA A 194 46.73 18.08 -1.58
CA ALA A 194 46.48 16.98 -2.51
C ALA A 194 45.58 15.90 -1.88
N LEU A 195 45.80 15.56 -0.60
CA LEU A 195 44.98 14.61 0.14
C LEU A 195 43.53 15.09 0.25
N GLN A 196 43.33 16.37 0.59
CA GLN A 196 41.99 16.96 0.71
C GLN A 196 41.26 16.95 -0.64
N LYS A 197 41.97 17.30 -1.73
CA LYS A 197 41.38 17.28 -3.07
C LYS A 197 40.93 15.87 -3.48
N LEU A 198 41.71 14.84 -3.17
CA LEU A 198 41.33 13.45 -3.44
C LEU A 198 40.10 13.03 -2.64
N LEU A 199 39.99 13.45 -1.37
CA LEU A 199 38.82 13.20 -0.54
C LEU A 199 37.56 13.88 -1.10
N ASP A 200 37.67 15.14 -1.52
CA ASP A 200 36.56 15.92 -2.09
C ASP A 200 36.09 15.34 -3.44
N GLU A 201 37.02 14.93 -4.31
CA GLU A 201 36.72 14.24 -5.56
C GLU A 201 36.01 12.91 -5.31
N ALA A 202 36.50 12.09 -4.37
CA ALA A 202 35.89 10.82 -4.01
C ALA A 202 34.45 11.00 -3.48
N LEU A 203 34.23 12.00 -2.62
CA LEU A 203 32.89 12.31 -2.10
C LEU A 203 31.93 12.80 -3.19
N THR A 204 32.42 13.55 -4.16
CA THR A 204 31.62 14.01 -5.31
C THR A 204 31.20 12.82 -6.17
N LEU A 205 32.15 11.96 -6.55
CA LEU A 205 31.86 10.74 -7.32
C LEU A 205 30.88 9.81 -6.59
N TYR A 206 31.01 9.67 -5.28
CA TYR A 206 30.10 8.86 -4.47
C TYR A 206 28.68 9.42 -4.46
N ARG A 207 28.52 10.75 -4.34
CA ARG A 207 27.22 11.43 -4.39
C ARG A 207 26.54 11.30 -5.76
N ASP A 208 27.34 11.28 -6.81
CA ASP A 208 26.88 11.08 -8.19
C ASP A 208 26.54 9.62 -8.51
N GLY A 209 26.67 8.72 -7.52
CA GLY A 209 26.40 7.28 -7.67
C GLY A 209 27.50 6.52 -8.41
N ASN A 210 28.62 7.18 -8.74
CA ASN A 210 29.76 6.57 -9.39
C ASN A 210 30.68 5.91 -8.36
N TYR A 211 30.19 4.83 -7.75
CA TYR A 211 30.85 4.15 -6.64
C TYR A 211 32.22 3.55 -7.01
N LYS A 212 32.40 3.09 -8.25
CA LYS A 212 33.66 2.49 -8.70
C LYS A 212 34.78 3.53 -8.75
N ASP A 213 34.49 4.70 -9.31
CA ASP A 213 35.50 5.77 -9.42
C ASP A 213 35.75 6.43 -8.06
N ALA A 214 34.73 6.53 -7.19
CA ALA A 214 34.89 6.98 -5.82
C ALA A 214 35.85 6.09 -5.01
N ILE A 215 35.74 4.75 -5.16
CA ILE A 215 36.65 3.80 -4.52
C ILE A 215 38.09 4.03 -4.99
N GLY A 216 38.31 4.20 -6.30
CA GLY A 216 39.65 4.47 -6.83
C GLY A 216 40.30 5.71 -6.20
N LYS A 217 39.52 6.78 -5.99
CA LYS A 217 40.02 8.00 -5.33
C LYS A 217 40.34 7.80 -3.85
N TRP A 218 39.55 7.03 -3.11
CA TRP A 218 39.90 6.69 -1.73
C TRP A 218 41.08 5.73 -1.63
N GLU A 219 41.30 4.86 -2.61
CA GLU A 219 42.52 4.05 -2.68
C GLU A 219 43.77 4.91 -2.88
N GLU A 220 43.71 5.95 -3.73
CA GLU A 220 44.77 6.95 -3.87
C GLU A 220 45.06 7.68 -2.54
N VAL A 221 44.03 8.01 -1.75
CA VAL A 221 44.20 8.57 -0.39
C VAL A 221 44.97 7.60 0.51
N LEU A 222 44.69 6.30 0.44
CA LEU A 222 45.36 5.30 1.28
C LEU A 222 46.81 5.00 0.87
N VAL A 223 47.20 5.37 -0.35
CA VAL A 223 48.62 5.34 -0.78
C VAL A 223 49.40 6.46 -0.06
N ILE A 224 48.77 7.62 0.16
CA ILE A 224 49.40 8.80 0.79
C ILE A 224 49.32 8.69 2.32
N ASP A 225 48.14 8.35 2.86
CA ASP A 225 47.90 8.14 4.28
C ASP A 225 47.28 6.75 4.51
N PRO A 226 48.11 5.71 4.71
CA PRO A 226 47.64 4.36 5.00
C PRO A 226 46.83 4.24 6.30
N ALA A 227 46.88 5.23 7.19
CA ALA A 227 46.14 5.27 8.44
C ALA A 227 44.79 5.98 8.31
N ASN A 228 44.46 6.56 7.15
CA ASN A 228 43.23 7.31 6.94
C ASN A 228 41.98 6.44 7.15
N LEU A 229 41.28 6.64 8.27
CA LEU A 229 40.10 5.86 8.63
C LEU A 229 38.89 6.20 7.77
N GLU A 230 38.78 7.45 7.31
CA GLU A 230 37.67 7.92 6.48
C GLU A 230 37.66 7.21 5.11
N ALA A 231 38.82 7.15 4.43
CA ALA A 231 38.95 6.45 3.16
C ALA A 231 38.65 4.95 3.29
N LYS A 232 39.17 4.28 4.33
CA LYS A 232 38.88 2.84 4.59
C LYS A 232 37.39 2.59 4.80
N PHE A 233 36.75 3.42 5.63
CA PHE A 233 35.32 3.27 5.94
C PHE A 233 34.45 3.52 4.71
N ASN A 234 34.74 4.58 3.95
CA ASN A 234 33.94 4.94 2.78
C ASN A 234 34.07 3.95 1.62
N ILE A 235 35.24 3.32 1.42
CA ILE A 235 35.42 2.23 0.45
C ILE A 235 34.47 1.07 0.76
N GLU A 236 34.34 0.67 2.02
CA GLU A 236 33.47 -0.45 2.39
C GLU A 236 31.99 -0.12 2.17
N ILE A 237 31.56 1.11 2.45
CA ILE A 237 30.19 1.56 2.15
C ILE A 237 29.93 1.53 0.63
N ALA A 238 30.85 2.04 -0.17
CA ALA A 238 30.70 2.07 -1.62
C ALA A 238 30.66 0.65 -2.23
N LYS A 239 31.47 -0.28 -1.71
CA LYS A 239 31.40 -1.70 -2.11
C LYS A 239 30.05 -2.32 -1.79
N GLU A 240 29.47 -2.00 -0.63
CA GLU A 240 28.15 -2.50 -0.24
C GLU A 240 27.05 -1.98 -1.18
N LYS A 241 27.10 -0.69 -1.56
CA LYS A 241 26.16 -0.08 -2.52
C LYS A 241 26.21 -0.69 -3.92
N MET A 242 27.33 -1.30 -4.29
CA MET A 242 27.49 -1.97 -5.58
C MET A 242 27.00 -3.42 -5.59
N LYS A 243 26.65 -4.01 -4.44
CA LYS A 243 26.13 -5.37 -4.40
C LYS A 243 24.72 -5.41 -5.00
N PRO A 244 24.39 -6.45 -5.79
CA PRO A 244 23.02 -6.64 -6.25
C PRO A 244 22.09 -6.78 -5.04
N PRO A 245 20.85 -6.26 -5.11
CA PRO A 245 19.89 -6.43 -4.04
C PRO A 245 19.69 -7.93 -3.78
N PRO A 246 19.51 -8.34 -2.50
CA PRO A 246 19.34 -9.75 -2.17
C PRO A 246 18.17 -10.33 -2.96
N GLU A 247 18.43 -11.43 -3.67
CA GLU A 247 17.41 -12.18 -4.39
C GLU A 247 16.30 -12.56 -3.41
N LYS A 248 15.07 -12.17 -3.75
CA LYS A 248 13.86 -12.46 -2.97
C LYS A 248 13.32 -13.84 -3.30
#